data_AF-A0A563DAE8-F1
#
_entry.id   AF-A0A563DAE8-F1
#
_cell.length_a   1.000
_cell.length_b   1.000
_cell.length_c   1.000
_cell.angle_alpha   90.00
_cell.angle_beta   90.00
_cell.angle_gamma   90.00
#
_symmetry.space_group_name_H-M   'P 1'
#
loop_
_entity.id
_entity.type
_entity.pdbx_description
1 polymer ?
#
loop_
_entity_poly.entity_id
_entity_poly.type
_entity_poly.pdbx_seq_one_letter_code
_entity_poly.pdbx_strand_id
1 'polypeptide(L)' 'MECVGELINKNKGVFKRMVRGGLISCYVANHYEMYEFYKGVDNSLIKMEKYQLTAEEFKVDIKTIIRAIKKMER' A
#
# COMPACT_ATOMS: atom_id res chain seq x y z
N MET A 1 7.43 0.28 -16.86
CA MET A 1 7.88 -0.71 -15.86
C MET A 1 6.80 -0.74 -14.79
N GLU A 2 6.17 -1.89 -14.53
CA GLU A 2 5.12 -2.02 -13.49
C GLU A 2 5.81 -1.87 -12.11
N CYS A 3 5.25 -1.06 -11.21
CA CYS A 3 5.79 -0.97 -9.84
C CYS A 3 5.39 -2.18 -8.99
N VAL A 4 6.04 -2.38 -7.84
CA VAL A 4 5.75 -3.52 -6.94
C VAL A 4 4.26 -3.60 -6.58
N GLY A 5 3.61 -2.48 -6.27
CA GLY A 5 2.19 -2.45 -5.91
C GLY A 5 1.28 -2.93 -7.05
N GLU A 6 1.59 -2.56 -8.29
CA GLU A 6 0.85 -2.99 -9.48
C GLU A 6 1.06 -4.49 -9.77
N LEU A 7 2.29 -4.98 -9.62
CA LEU A 7 2.62 -6.40 -9.76
C LEU A 7 1.87 -7.26 -8.73
N ILE A 8 1.79 -6.80 -7.48
CA ILE A 8 1.00 -7.46 -6.43
C ILE A 8 -0.48 -7.43 -6.81
N ASN A 9 -1.01 -6.30 -7.27
CA ASN A 9 -2.43 -6.17 -7.62
C ASN A 9 -2.84 -7.12 -8.76
N LYS A 10 -2.02 -7.21 -9.81
CA LYS A 10 -2.21 -8.15 -10.94
C LYS A 10 -2.20 -9.62 -10.50
N ASN A 11 -1.49 -9.92 -9.41
CA ASN A 11 -1.32 -11.27 -8.85
C ASN A 11 -1.97 -11.43 -7.47
N LYS A 12 -3.01 -10.64 -7.15
CA LYS A 12 -3.56 -10.51 -5.79
C LYS A 12 -3.93 -11.86 -5.14
N GLY A 13 -4.43 -12.81 -5.94
CA GLY A 13 -4.75 -14.15 -5.47
C GLY A 13 -3.53 -14.95 -4.99
N VAL A 14 -2.42 -14.89 -5.74
CA VAL A 14 -1.15 -15.55 -5.37
C VAL A 14 -0.58 -14.87 -4.12
N PHE A 15 -0.54 -13.53 -4.12
CA PHE A 15 -0.03 -12.75 -3.00
C PHE A 15 -0.75 -13.09 -1.68
N LYS A 16 -2.09 -13.10 -1.68
CA LYS A 16 -2.89 -13.46 -0.50
C LYS A 16 -2.57 -14.87 0.01
N ARG A 17 -2.33 -15.83 -0.88
CA ARG A 17 -1.92 -17.19 -0.49
C ARG A 17 -0.54 -17.20 0.15
N MET A 18 0.42 -16.46 -0.40
CA MET A 18 1.77 -16.38 0.14
C MET A 18 1.81 -15.70 1.52
N VAL A 19 1.00 -14.64 1.74
CA VAL A 19 0.83 -14.02 3.05
C VAL A 19 0.24 -15.00 4.06
N ARG A 20 -0.85 -15.70 3.70
CA ARG A 20 -1.47 -16.73 4.56
C ARG A 20 -0.53 -17.89 4.88
N GLY A 21 0.32 -18.27 3.94
CA GLY A 21 1.34 -19.31 4.12
C GLY A 21 2.60 -18.85 4.85
N GLY A 22 2.67 -17.59 5.31
CA GLY A 22 3.84 -17.04 6.01
C GLY A 22 5.07 -16.80 5.13
N LEU A 23 4.95 -16.93 3.81
CA LEU A 23 6.05 -16.70 2.85
C LEU A 23 6.30 -15.22 2.59
N ILE A 24 5.29 -14.38 2.80
CA ILE A 24 5.40 -12.92 2.72
C ILE A 24 5.23 -12.35 4.13
N SER A 25 6.19 -11.50 4.52
CA SER A 25 6.13 -10.79 5.78
C SER A 25 4.87 -9.93 5.87
N CYS A 26 4.25 -9.91 7.05
CA CYS A 26 3.16 -8.99 7.40
C CYS A 26 3.53 -7.52 7.12
N TYR A 27 4.81 -7.17 7.22
CA TYR A 27 5.29 -5.83 6.88
C TYR A 27 5.02 -5.46 5.41
N VAL A 28 5.26 -6.39 4.48
CA VAL A 28 5.01 -6.17 3.05
C VAL A 28 3.52 -6.16 2.76
N ALA A 29 2.75 -7.04 3.42
CA ALA A 29 1.30 -7.06 3.32
C ALA A 29 0.69 -5.72 3.75
N ASN A 30 1.05 -5.21 4.93
CA ASN A 30 0.54 -3.95 5.46
C ASN A 30 0.92 -2.77 4.54
N HIS A 31 2.13 -2.76 3.99
CA HIS A 31 2.53 -1.72 3.04
C HIS A 31 1.72 -1.74 1.75
N TYR A 32 1.40 -2.94 1.24
CA TYR A 32 0.53 -3.08 0.08
C TYR A 32 -0.90 -2.62 0.38
N GLU A 33 -1.44 -2.95 1.55
CA GLU A 33 -2.78 -2.49 1.97
C GLU A 33 -2.86 -0.95 2.05
N MET A 34 -1.85 -0.32 2.66
CA MET A 34 -1.73 1.15 2.68
C MET A 34 -1.66 1.73 1.26
N TYR A 35 -0.92 1.07 0.36
CA TYR A 35 -0.81 1.46 -1.03
C TYR A 35 -2.12 1.34 -1.80
N GLU A 36 -2.81 0.22 -1.63
CA GLU A 36 -4.10 -0.02 -2.26
C GLU A 36 -5.12 1.03 -1.83
N PHE A 37 -5.19 1.35 -0.52
CA PHE A 37 -6.06 2.40 -0.01
C PHE A 37 -5.70 3.77 -0.58
N TYR A 38 -4.43 4.19 -0.50
CA TYR A 38 -3.95 5.47 -1.03
C TYR A 38 -4.27 5.66 -2.52
N LYS A 39 -4.18 4.59 -3.32
CA LYS A 39 -4.55 4.61 -4.75
C LYS A 39 -6.07 4.71 -4.96
N GLY A 40 -6.86 4.18 -4.05
CA GLY A 40 -8.33 4.27 -4.06
C GLY A 40 -8.89 5.60 -3.56
N VAL A 41 -8.11 6.39 -2.81
CA VAL A 41 -8.49 7.76 -2.42
C VAL A 41 -8.67 8.63 -3.67
N ASP A 42 -9.67 9.52 -3.64
CA ASP A 42 -10.02 10.43 -4.73
C ASP A 42 -8.79 11.11 -5.35
N ASN A 43 -8.77 11.18 -6.67
CA ASN A 43 -7.71 11.81 -7.47
C ASN A 43 -7.87 13.34 -7.57
N SER A 44 -9.02 13.89 -7.17
CA SER A 44 -9.23 15.34 -7.04
C SER A 44 -8.42 15.93 -5.88
N LEU A 45 -8.09 15.14 -4.86
CA LEU A 45 -7.33 15.55 -3.69
C LEU A 45 -5.85 15.70 -4.01
N ILE A 46 -5.20 16.67 -3.36
CA ILE A 46 -3.75 16.81 -3.50
C ILE A 46 -3.03 15.68 -2.77
N LYS A 47 -1.81 15.37 -3.22
CA LYS A 47 -1.01 14.23 -2.74
C LYS A 47 -0.87 14.17 -1.21
N MET A 48 -0.74 15.32 -0.55
CA MET A 48 -0.60 15.39 0.91
C MET A 48 -1.88 15.02 1.65
N GLU A 49 -3.05 15.44 1.17
CA GLU A 49 -4.34 15.06 1.75
C GLU A 49 -4.57 13.56 1.61
N LYS A 50 -4.20 12.98 0.47
CA LYS A 50 -4.25 11.52 0.28
C LYS A 50 -3.40 10.78 1.31
N TYR A 51 -2.19 11.27 1.58
CA TYR A 51 -1.33 10.68 2.62
C TYR A 51 -1.93 10.83 4.02
N GLN A 52 -2.55 11.98 4.31
CA GLN A 52 -3.16 12.24 5.61
C GLN A 52 -4.38 11.35 5.85
N LEU A 53 -5.29 11.23 4.89
CA LEU A 53 -6.44 10.32 4.97
C LEU A 53 -6.00 8.85 5.13
N THR A 54 -4.97 8.44 4.40
CA THR A 54 -4.41 7.08 4.55
C THR A 54 -3.78 6.89 5.94
N ALA A 55 -3.16 7.92 6.50
CA ALA A 55 -2.57 7.85 7.84
C ALA A 55 -3.63 7.75 8.94
N GLU A 56 -4.73 8.48 8.79
CA GLU A 56 -5.89 8.45 9.67
C GLU A 56 -6.58 7.08 9.65
N GLU A 57 -6.81 6.52 8.47
CA GLU A 57 -7.41 5.19 8.31
C GLU A 57 -6.59 4.09 9.01
N PHE A 58 -5.28 4.10 8.80
CA PHE A 58 -4.39 3.06 9.35
C PHE A 58 -3.88 3.39 10.77
N LYS A 59 -4.25 4.54 11.35
CA LYS A 59 -3.82 5.00 12.67
C LYS A 59 -2.29 5.01 12.85
N VAL A 60 -1.57 5.49 11.83
CA VAL A 60 -0.10 5.59 11.82
C VAL A 60 0.35 6.98 11.42
N ASP A 61 1.62 7.30 11.65
CA ASP A 61 2.20 8.56 11.18
C ASP A 61 2.18 8.66 9.65
N ILE A 62 1.93 9.88 9.15
CA ILE A 62 2.05 10.23 7.71
C ILE A 62 3.42 9.80 7.14
N LYS A 63 4.50 9.91 7.92
CA LYS A 63 5.85 9.48 7.50
C LYS A 63 5.90 7.98 7.19
N THR A 64 5.16 7.17 7.94
CA THR A 64 5.04 5.72 7.72
C THR A 64 4.31 5.43 6.42
N ILE A 65 3.19 6.12 6.16
CA ILE A 65 2.46 6.02 4.89
C ILE A 65 3.37 6.40 3.72
N ILE A 66 4.01 7.57 3.76
CA ILE A 66 4.90 8.02 2.67
C ILE A 66 5.98 6.98 2.37
N ARG A 67 6.57 6.37 3.41
CA ARG A 67 7.57 5.30 3.25
C ARG A 67 6.97 4.05 2.63
N ALA A 68 5.78 3.63 3.06
CA ALA A 68 5.09 2.48 2.51
C ALA A 68 4.75 2.66 1.02
N ILE A 69 4.15 3.81 0.68
CA ILE A 69 3.80 4.17 -0.71
C ILE A 69 5.05 4.20 -1.59
N LYS A 70 6.10 4.92 -1.18
CA LYS A 70 7.36 4.97 -1.93
C LYS A 70 8.01 3.58 -2.12
N LYS A 71 7.79 2.65 -1.20
CA LYS A 71 8.33 1.29 -1.32
C LYS A 71 7.54 0.45 -2.33
N MET A 72 6.23 0.70 -2.47
CA MET A 72 5.36 0.01 -3.43
C MET A 72 5.40 0.65 -4.83
N GLU A 73 5.73 1.95 -4.94
CA GLU A 73 5.91 2.67 -6.22
C GLU A 73 7.28 2.43 -6.89
N ARG A 74 8.22 1.77 -6.20
CA ARG A 74 9.47 1.30 -6.80
C ARG A 74 9.23 0.08 -7.68
#